data_AF-A0A2E0SPU1-F1
#
_entry.id   AF-A0A2E0SPU1-F1
#
_cell.length_a   1.000
_cell.length_b   1.000
_cell.length_c   1.000
_cell.angle_alpha   90.00
_cell.angle_beta   90.00
_cell.angle_gamma   90.00
#
_symmetry.space_group_name_H-M   'P 1'
#
loop_
_entity.id
_entity.type
_entity.pdbx_description
1 polymer ?
#
loop_
_entity_poly.entity_id
_entity_poly.type
_entity_poly.pdbx_seq_one_letter_code
_entity_poly.pdbx_strand_id
1 'polypeptide(L)'
;MLDPIRRRFSAIGGRNQTTILAAGSILVFTLLFGSGMAWRHYSQKRHEARMASQRMSARFLCSTAVRVDGEIIGTLYYFPNSNITDADLAVFEDYFNGYGSASTRRPVVQIDIKGSPVSEAAIARFRRNVPECEIIP
;
A
#
# COMPACT_ATOMS: atom_id res chain seq x y z
N MET A 1 41.64 52.30 4.03
CA MET A 1 42.28 51.17 3.33
C MET A 1 41.58 49.90 3.76
N LEU A 2 40.78 49.27 2.89
CA LEU A 2 40.06 48.03 3.22
C LEU A 2 40.91 46.83 2.81
N ASP A 3 41.14 45.92 3.76
CA ASP A 3 42.00 44.74 3.66
C ASP A 3 41.77 43.92 2.37
N PRO A 4 42.83 43.50 1.66
CA PRO A 4 42.73 42.68 0.45
C PRO A 4 42.07 41.31 0.69
N ILE A 5 42.05 40.84 1.94
CA ILE A 5 41.35 39.61 2.36
C ILE A 5 39.84 39.79 2.27
N ARG A 6 39.31 40.96 2.63
CA ARG A 6 37.86 41.23 2.66
C ARG A 6 37.24 41.29 1.26
N ARG A 7 38.00 41.71 0.24
CA ARG A 7 37.57 41.71 -1.18
C ARG A 7 37.52 40.31 -1.79
N ARG A 8 38.38 39.38 -1.36
CA ARG A 8 38.36 37.99 -1.84
C ARG A 8 37.16 37.23 -1.30
N PHE A 9 36.81 37.42 -0.03
CA PHE A 9 35.61 36.81 0.55
C PHE A 9 34.31 37.35 -0.05
N SER A 10 34.23 38.63 -0.42
CA SER A 10 33.02 39.17 -1.07
C SER A 10 32.82 38.66 -2.50
N ALA A 11 33.90 38.42 -3.25
CA ALA A 11 33.84 37.88 -4.61
C ALA A 11 33.52 36.36 -4.65
N ILE A 12 34.00 35.60 -3.66
CA ILE A 12 33.68 34.17 -3.50
C ILE A 12 32.25 34.00 -2.95
N GLY A 13 31.82 34.89 -2.05
CA GLY A 13 30.46 34.88 -1.49
C GLY A 13 29.38 35.11 -2.56
N GLY A 14 29.57 36.06 -3.48
CA GLY A 14 28.56 36.39 -4.49
C GLY A 14 28.39 35.36 -5.61
N ARG A 15 29.47 34.67 -6.02
CA ARG A 15 29.43 33.67 -7.10
C ARG A 15 28.95 32.29 -6.62
N ASN A 16 29.21 31.96 -5.36
CA ASN A 16 28.78 30.70 -4.74
C ASN A 16 27.42 30.82 -4.05
N GLN A 17 26.98 32.02 -3.66
CA GLN A 17 25.64 32.21 -3.09
C GLN A 17 24.54 31.78 -4.06
N THR A 18 24.64 32.16 -5.35
CA THR A 18 23.65 31.79 -6.35
C THR A 18 23.64 30.28 -6.61
N THR A 19 24.80 29.62 -6.60
CA THR A 19 24.91 28.16 -6.76
C THR A 19 24.39 27.40 -5.54
N ILE A 20 24.67 27.89 -4.32
CA ILE A 20 24.17 27.30 -3.08
C ILE A 20 22.65 27.50 -2.95
N LEU A 21 22.14 28.68 -3.31
CA LEU A 21 20.70 28.96 -3.35
C LEU A 21 20.00 28.11 -4.42
N ALA A 22 20.60 27.93 -5.60
CA ALA A 22 20.06 27.08 -6.65
C ALA A 22 20.08 25.59 -6.27
N ALA A 23 21.16 25.11 -5.65
CA ALA A 23 21.24 23.73 -5.17
C ALA A 23 20.23 23.47 -4.05
N GLY A 24 20.10 24.41 -3.10
CA GLY A 24 19.11 24.33 -2.02
C GLY A 24 17.67 24.36 -2.53
N SER A 25 17.36 25.21 -3.52
CA SER A 25 16.03 25.28 -4.10
C SER A 25 15.66 24.02 -4.90
N ILE A 26 16.58 23.42 -5.65
CA ILE A 26 16.35 22.13 -6.32
C ILE A 26 16.08 21.01 -5.31
N LEU A 27 16.82 20.99 -4.19
CA LEU A 27 16.66 19.98 -3.15
C LEU A 27 15.31 20.11 -2.43
N VAL A 28 14.89 21.34 -2.12
CA VAL A 28 13.55 21.62 -1.57
C VAL A 28 12.46 21.26 -2.58
N PHE A 29 12.64 21.60 -3.86
CA PHE A 29 11.66 21.30 -4.90
C PHE A 29 11.51 19.79 -5.12
N THR A 30 12.61 19.03 -5.16
CA THR A 30 12.58 17.57 -5.29
C THR A 30 11.98 16.89 -4.07
N LEU A 31 12.24 17.38 -2.85
CA LEU A 31 11.59 16.88 -1.65
C LEU A 31 10.09 17.16 -1.66
N LEU A 32 9.65 18.37 -2.03
CA LEU A 32 8.23 18.72 -2.07
C LEU A 32 7.47 17.96 -3.17
N PHE A 33 8.03 17.89 -4.38
CA PHE A 33 7.40 17.16 -5.50
C PHE A 33 7.46 15.65 -5.31
N GLY A 34 8.60 15.12 -4.84
CA GLY A 34 8.76 13.70 -4.53
C GLY A 34 7.82 13.25 -3.42
N SER A 35 7.74 14.01 -2.33
CA SER A 35 6.80 13.74 -1.23
C SER A 35 5.34 13.87 -1.69
N GLY A 36 5.03 14.85 -2.54
CA GLY A 36 3.69 15.03 -3.10
C GLY A 36 3.26 13.87 -4.01
N MET A 37 4.16 13.36 -4.86
CA MET A 37 3.89 12.20 -5.71
C MET A 37 3.78 10.91 -4.90
N ALA A 38 4.66 10.71 -3.92
CA ALA A 38 4.58 9.57 -3.00
C ALA A 38 3.26 9.60 -2.19
N TRP A 39 2.86 10.78 -1.70
CA TRP A 39 1.60 10.96 -0.99
C TRP A 39 0.39 10.69 -1.87
N ARG A 40 0.38 11.18 -3.12
CA ARG A 40 -0.70 10.90 -4.08
C ARG A 40 -0.81 9.42 -4.38
N HIS A 41 0.30 8.76 -4.65
CA HIS A 41 0.33 7.32 -4.89
C HIS A 41 -0.20 6.55 -3.67
N TYR A 42 0.29 6.89 -2.47
CA TYR A 42 -0.18 6.30 -1.23
C TYR A 42 -1.69 6.54 -0.99
N SER A 43 -2.17 7.76 -1.22
CA SER A 43 -3.58 8.11 -1.07
C SER A 43 -4.47 7.37 -2.05
N GLN A 44 -4.04 7.22 -3.30
CA GLN A 44 -4.77 6.48 -4.32
C GLN A 44 -4.87 5.01 -3.94
N LYS A 45 -3.75 4.39 -3.57
CA LYS A 45 -3.71 2.99 -3.16
C LYS A 45 -4.53 2.71 -1.89
N ARG A 46 -4.53 3.65 -0.94
CA ARG A 46 -5.40 3.58 0.24
C ARG A 46 -6.89 3.69 -0.12
N HIS A 47 -7.24 4.47 -1.14
CA HIS A 47 -8.61 4.55 -1.63
C HIS A 47 -9.04 3.25 -2.32
N GLU A 48 -8.18 2.68 -3.17
CA GLU A 48 -8.39 1.38 -3.81
C GLU A 48 -8.65 0.27 -2.78
N ALA A 49 -7.82 0.17 -1.73
CA ALA A 49 -8.00 -0.80 -0.65
C ALA A 49 -9.34 -0.62 0.12
N ARG A 50 -9.79 0.62 0.32
CA ARG A 50 -11.11 0.90 0.94
C ARG A 50 -12.25 0.46 0.04
N MET A 51 -12.16 0.73 -1.25
CA MET A 51 -13.18 0.29 -2.23
C MET A 51 -13.22 -1.23 -2.32
N ALA A 52 -12.06 -1.90 -2.28
CA ALA A 52 -11.97 -3.35 -2.21
C ALA A 52 -12.63 -3.91 -0.95
N SER A 53 -12.35 -3.32 0.22
CA SER A 53 -13.01 -3.70 1.48
C SER A 53 -14.54 -3.55 1.40
N GLN A 54 -15.04 -2.47 0.80
CA GLN A 54 -16.48 -2.26 0.63
C GLN A 54 -17.08 -3.33 -0.29
N ARG A 55 -16.44 -3.61 -1.43
CA ARG A 55 -16.87 -4.67 -2.36
C ARG A 55 -16.87 -6.04 -1.71
N MET A 56 -15.87 -6.36 -0.91
CA MET A 56 -15.80 -7.62 -0.17
C MET A 56 -16.94 -7.73 0.85
N SER A 57 -17.18 -6.68 1.63
CA SER A 57 -18.29 -6.64 2.60
C SER A 57 -19.67 -6.73 1.93
N ALA A 58 -19.82 -6.22 0.70
CA ALA A 58 -21.05 -6.31 -0.08
C ALA A 58 -21.38 -7.74 -0.54
N ARG A 59 -20.42 -8.66 -0.53
CA ARG A 59 -20.63 -10.08 -0.88
C ARG A 59 -21.10 -10.94 0.31
N PHE A 60 -21.73 -10.33 1.32
CA PHE A 60 -22.16 -10.99 2.56
C PHE A 60 -21.00 -11.73 3.24
N LEU A 61 -19.88 -11.03 3.36
CA LEU A 61 -18.69 -11.57 4.00
C LEU A 61 -18.95 -11.86 5.48
N CYS A 62 -18.65 -13.08 5.90
CA CYS A 62 -18.51 -13.41 7.31
C CYS A 62 -17.03 -13.59 7.65
N SER A 63 -16.67 -13.26 8.90
CA SER A 63 -15.30 -13.41 9.37
C SER A 63 -15.28 -14.00 10.76
N THR A 64 -14.31 -14.88 11.02
CA THR A 64 -14.06 -15.44 12.34
C THR A 64 -12.58 -15.39 12.67
N ALA A 65 -12.25 -15.21 13.94
CA ALA A 65 -10.87 -15.28 14.40
C ALA A 65 -10.41 -16.73 14.41
N VAL A 66 -9.28 -17.01 13.75
CA VAL A 66 -8.63 -18.31 13.82
C VAL A 66 -7.79 -18.32 15.10
N ARG A 67 -8.02 -19.30 15.97
CA ARG A 67 -7.32 -19.45 17.24
C ARG A 67 -6.55 -20.77 17.28
N VAL A 68 -5.29 -20.71 17.69
CA VAL A 68 -4.44 -21.88 17.98
C VAL A 68 -3.89 -21.68 19.39
N ASP A 69 -4.06 -22.69 20.25
CA ASP A 69 -3.66 -22.66 21.67
C ASP A 69 -4.15 -21.43 22.47
N GLY A 70 -5.31 -20.89 22.09
CA GLY A 70 -5.92 -19.72 22.72
C GLY A 70 -5.47 -18.37 22.16
N GLU A 71 -4.46 -18.34 21.29
CA GLU A 71 -3.98 -17.12 20.61
C GLU A 71 -4.68 -16.92 19.27
N ILE A 72 -5.04 -15.66 18.95
CA ILE A 72 -5.60 -15.31 17.64
C ILE A 72 -4.44 -15.24 16.65
N ILE A 73 -4.33 -16.27 15.81
CA ILE A 73 -3.30 -16.34 14.76
C ILE A 73 -3.72 -15.63 13.48
N GLY A 74 -5.00 -15.33 13.29
CA GLY A 74 -5.48 -14.66 12.08
C GLY A 74 -6.99 -14.55 12.00
N THR A 75 -7.46 -14.24 10.79
CA THR A 75 -8.89 -14.16 10.44
C THR A 75 -9.18 -15.09 9.27
N LEU A 76 -10.23 -15.89 9.39
CA LEU A 76 -10.83 -16.65 8.29
C LEU A 76 -11.99 -15.83 7.72
N TYR A 77 -11.95 -15.57 6.43
CA TYR A 77 -13.02 -14.93 5.67
C TYR A 77 -13.79 -16.01 4.90
N TYR A 78 -15.11 -16.05 5.04
CA TYR A 78 -15.94 -17.03 4.33
C TYR A 78 -17.18 -16.36 3.73
N PHE A 79 -17.60 -16.87 2.57
CA PHE A 79 -18.75 -16.36 1.82
C PHE A 79 -19.88 -17.39 1.79
N PRO A 80 -20.89 -17.26 2.67
CA PRO A 80 -21.92 -18.29 2.85
C PRO A 80 -22.77 -18.53 1.61
N ASN A 81 -22.86 -17.56 0.70
CA ASN A 81 -23.64 -17.67 -0.54
C ASN A 81 -22.82 -18.11 -1.76
N SER A 82 -21.53 -18.41 -1.59
CA SER A 82 -20.66 -18.95 -2.64
C SER A 82 -20.78 -18.23 -3.99
N ASN A 83 -20.84 -16.88 -3.97
CA ASN A 83 -21.12 -16.07 -5.15
C ASN A 83 -19.90 -15.24 -5.59
N ILE A 84 -18.70 -15.72 -5.26
CA ILE A 84 -17.46 -15.04 -5.61
C ILE A 84 -17.09 -15.34 -7.06
N THR A 85 -16.85 -14.29 -7.83
CA THR A 85 -16.38 -14.41 -9.22
C THR A 85 -14.87 -14.18 -9.30
N ASP A 86 -14.28 -14.54 -10.44
CA ASP A 86 -12.87 -14.22 -10.75
C ASP A 86 -12.54 -12.72 -10.61
N ALA A 87 -13.53 -11.86 -10.91
CA ALA A 87 -13.42 -10.41 -10.80
C ALA A 87 -13.46 -9.94 -9.34
N ASP A 88 -14.31 -10.56 -8.51
CA ASP A 88 -14.31 -10.28 -7.06
C ASP A 88 -12.98 -10.69 -6.44
N LEU A 89 -12.46 -11.86 -6.80
CA LEU A 89 -11.17 -12.33 -6.31
C LEU A 89 -10.03 -11.39 -6.70
N ALA A 90 -10.04 -10.83 -7.91
CA ALA A 90 -9.08 -9.80 -8.33
C ALA A 90 -9.12 -8.54 -7.47
N VAL A 91 -10.33 -8.10 -7.09
CA VAL A 91 -10.50 -6.94 -6.21
C VAL A 91 -10.01 -7.24 -4.80
N PHE A 92 -10.19 -8.47 -4.32
CA PHE A 92 -9.76 -8.86 -2.97
C PHE A 92 -8.23 -8.86 -2.83
N GLU A 93 -7.48 -9.05 -3.92
CA GLU A 93 -6.02 -8.93 -3.93
C GLU A 93 -5.56 -7.57 -3.36
N ASP A 94 -6.25 -6.47 -3.73
CA ASP A 94 -5.95 -5.12 -3.24
C ASP A 94 -6.28 -4.95 -1.75
N TYR A 95 -7.29 -5.65 -1.24
CA TYR A 95 -7.64 -5.64 0.18
C TYR A 95 -6.55 -6.32 1.01
N PHE A 96 -6.09 -7.50 0.59
CA PHE A 96 -5.10 -8.27 1.35
C PHE A 96 -3.67 -7.73 1.23
N ASN A 97 -3.32 -7.12 0.09
CA ASN A 97 -2.02 -6.46 -0.08
C ASN A 97 -1.89 -5.15 0.72
N GLY A 98 -2.94 -4.71 1.40
CA GLY A 98 -2.81 -3.85 2.59
C GLY A 98 -2.19 -2.48 2.35
N TYR A 99 -2.38 -1.88 1.17
CA TYR A 99 -1.93 -0.51 0.94
C TYR A 99 -2.61 0.46 1.92
N GLY A 100 -1.83 1.01 2.85
CA GLY A 100 -2.23 2.12 3.71
C GLY A 100 -2.64 1.80 5.14
N SER A 101 -2.39 0.57 5.63
CA SER A 101 -2.55 0.30 7.05
C SER A 101 -1.57 -0.74 7.57
N ALA A 102 -0.38 -0.27 7.96
CA ALA A 102 0.58 -1.08 8.72
C ALA A 102 -0.02 -1.65 10.02
N SER A 103 -1.09 -1.04 10.55
CA SER A 103 -1.81 -1.48 11.74
C SER A 103 -2.92 -2.53 11.50
N THR A 104 -3.26 -2.84 10.24
CA THR A 104 -4.24 -3.90 9.90
C THR A 104 -3.58 -5.14 9.30
N ARG A 105 -2.26 -5.29 9.42
CA ARG A 105 -1.56 -6.56 9.21
C ARG A 105 -1.88 -7.56 10.34
N ARG A 106 -3.17 -7.82 10.58
CA ARG A 106 -3.49 -9.17 11.04
C ARG A 106 -3.24 -10.06 9.84
N PRO A 107 -2.42 -11.11 9.94
CA PRO A 107 -2.26 -12.03 8.82
C PRO A 107 -3.66 -12.53 8.50
N VAL A 108 -4.12 -12.21 7.29
CA VAL A 108 -5.29 -12.89 6.78
C VAL A 108 -4.79 -14.25 6.35
N VAL A 109 -5.12 -15.24 7.14
CA VAL A 109 -4.56 -16.58 6.96
C VAL A 109 -5.38 -17.32 5.92
N GLN A 110 -6.72 -17.14 5.86
CA GLN A 110 -7.58 -17.97 5.01
C GLN A 110 -8.77 -17.23 4.40
N ILE A 111 -9.10 -17.60 3.16
CA ILE A 111 -10.34 -17.26 2.46
C ILE A 111 -11.03 -18.53 1.94
N ASP A 112 -12.27 -18.75 2.37
CA ASP A 112 -13.12 -19.85 1.92
C ASP A 112 -14.05 -19.37 0.81
N ILE A 113 -13.81 -19.89 -0.40
CA ILE A 113 -14.57 -19.59 -1.60
C ILE A 113 -15.41 -20.79 -2.06
N LYS A 114 -15.57 -21.82 -1.22
CA LYS A 114 -16.20 -23.08 -1.57
C LYS A 114 -17.55 -22.90 -2.25
N GLY A 115 -17.72 -23.57 -3.39
CA GLY A 115 -18.94 -23.51 -4.21
C GLY A 115 -19.04 -22.27 -5.10
N SER A 116 -18.06 -21.36 -5.05
CA SER A 116 -18.05 -20.18 -5.92
C SER A 116 -17.53 -20.54 -7.32
N PRO A 117 -18.05 -19.91 -8.39
CA PRO A 117 -17.61 -20.15 -9.75
C PRO A 117 -16.28 -19.45 -10.06
N VAL A 118 -15.24 -19.79 -9.31
CA VAL A 118 -13.90 -19.23 -9.47
C VAL A 118 -13.05 -20.19 -10.29
N SER A 119 -12.35 -19.66 -11.30
CA SER A 119 -11.44 -20.47 -12.12
C SER A 119 -10.14 -20.78 -11.39
N GLU A 120 -9.55 -21.95 -11.67
CA GLU A 120 -8.22 -22.33 -11.19
C GLU A 120 -7.15 -21.28 -11.56
N ALA A 121 -7.30 -20.62 -12.72
CA ALA A 121 -6.41 -19.55 -13.14
C ALA A 121 -6.49 -18.32 -12.21
N ALA A 122 -7.69 -17.96 -11.75
CA ALA A 122 -7.89 -16.88 -10.80
C ALA A 122 -7.36 -17.25 -9.41
N ILE A 123 -7.56 -18.48 -8.95
CA ILE A 123 -7.00 -19.00 -7.69
C ILE A 123 -5.47 -18.96 -7.74
N ALA A 124 -4.86 -19.44 -8.83
CA ALA A 124 -3.42 -19.45 -9.01
C ALA A 124 -2.82 -18.03 -9.07
N ARG A 125 -3.53 -17.08 -9.70
CA ARG A 125 -3.15 -15.66 -9.71
C ARG A 125 -3.18 -15.08 -8.29
N PHE A 126 -4.27 -15.32 -7.56
CA PHE A 126 -4.42 -14.82 -6.21
C PHE A 126 -3.33 -15.35 -5.28
N ARG A 127 -3.04 -16.67 -5.30
CA ARG A 127 -1.96 -17.28 -4.50
C ARG A 127 -0.58 -16.67 -4.80
N ARG A 128 -0.35 -16.24 -6.04
CA ARG A 128 0.90 -15.57 -6.44
C ARG A 128 0.97 -14.13 -5.91
N ASN A 129 -0.15 -13.43 -5.94
CA ASN A 129 -0.23 -12.01 -5.59
C ASN A 129 -0.46 -11.77 -4.09
N VAL A 130 -0.99 -12.76 -3.37
CA VAL A 130 -1.28 -12.73 -1.93
C VAL A 130 -0.80 -14.06 -1.30
N PRO A 131 0.52 -14.31 -1.24
CA PRO A 131 1.05 -15.60 -0.78
C PRO A 131 0.80 -15.88 0.72
N GLU A 132 0.51 -14.84 1.50
CA GLU A 132 0.22 -14.91 2.93
C GLU A 132 -1.20 -15.44 3.22
N CYS A 133 -2.08 -15.50 2.19
CA CYS A 133 -3.47 -15.92 2.32
C CYS A 133 -3.69 -17.28 1.64
N GLU A 134 -4.17 -18.24 2.42
CA GLU A 134 -4.56 -19.56 1.95
C GLU A 134 -5.99 -19.53 1.37
N ILE A 135 -6.15 -19.96 0.12
CA ILE A 135 -7.46 -20.18 -0.49
C ILE A 135 -7.92 -21.60 -0.20
N ILE A 136 -9.12 -21.72 0.41
CA ILE A 136 -9.89 -22.95 0.55
C ILE A 136 -10.93 -22.98 -0.59
N PRO A 137 -10.72 -23.81 -1.65
CA PRO A 137 -11.61 -23.89 -2.80
C PRO A 137 -12.89 -24.70 -2.56
#